data_AF-A0A7Y4TVX1-F1
#
_entry.id   AF-A0A7Y4TVX1-F1
#
_cell.length_a   1.000
_cell.length_b   1.000
_cell.length_c   1.000
_cell.angle_alpha   90.00
_cell.angle_beta   90.00
_cell.angle_gamma   90.00
#
_symmetry.space_group_name_H-M   'P 1'
#
loop_
_entity.id
_entity.type
_entity.pdbx_description
1 polymer ?
#
loop_
_entity_poly.entity_id
_entity_poly.type
_entity_poly.pdbx_seq_one_letter_code
_entity_poly.pdbx_strand_id
1 'polypeptide(L)'
;MKNIGGLARPWLIAGFRRQKYIASNSKSSPGINWMIFPIIKVGRYENIDMEREYDSDEVFSTTCHETAHTSHMYRMNGGIIQFIQVEAKLKESWAVCIEWFLSHIEYVERGVNNYGEWNYSPANPPIYPNQFAYQYWNLGFDDEYTPLYIDIIDNHNEIGINYDPRPTGTVNDQVSGYSLAFIESELLRHIYGLSSLSKQLKAHKPVGVTDGQIDLLLSFY
;
A
#
# COMPACT_ATOMS: atom_id res chain seq x y z
N MET A 1 4.26 -11.28 -19.60
CA MET A 1 3.56 -11.15 -18.30
C MET A 1 4.02 -9.83 -17.69
N LYS A 2 3.14 -8.92 -17.25
CA LYS A 2 3.54 -7.62 -16.66
C LYS A 2 4.47 -7.87 -15.46
N ASN A 3 5.54 -7.09 -15.34
CA ASN A 3 6.42 -7.13 -14.17
C ASN A 3 5.70 -6.47 -13.00
N ILE A 4 5.25 -7.28 -12.04
CA ILE A 4 4.55 -6.82 -10.82
C ILE A 4 5.48 -6.77 -9.62
N GLY A 5 6.75 -6.40 -9.82
CA GLY A 5 7.73 -6.27 -8.74
C GLY A 5 8.08 -7.59 -8.05
N GLY A 6 7.86 -8.72 -8.74
CA GLY A 6 8.06 -10.07 -8.21
C GLY A 6 7.02 -10.52 -7.17
N LEU A 7 5.93 -9.76 -6.98
CA LEU A 7 4.81 -10.14 -6.12
C LEU A 7 4.15 -11.44 -6.61
N ALA A 8 3.68 -12.26 -5.68
CA ALA A 8 2.87 -13.41 -6.03
C ALA A 8 1.41 -13.02 -6.22
N ARG A 9 0.75 -13.75 -7.11
CA ARG A 9 -0.70 -13.73 -7.18
C ARG A 9 -1.27 -14.50 -5.99
N PRO A 10 -2.34 -14.01 -5.35
CA PRO A 10 -3.05 -14.78 -4.33
C PRO A 10 -3.44 -16.15 -4.91
N TRP A 11 -2.83 -17.22 -4.38
CA TRP A 11 -3.11 -18.60 -4.81
C TRP A 11 -3.73 -19.37 -3.65
N LEU A 12 -4.81 -20.09 -3.94
CA LEU A 12 -5.49 -20.91 -2.96
C LEU A 12 -4.94 -22.35 -2.99
N ILE A 13 -4.70 -22.88 -1.79
CA ILE A 13 -4.42 -24.30 -1.54
C ILE A 13 -5.55 -25.13 -2.16
N ALA A 14 -5.17 -26.23 -2.82
CA ALA A 14 -6.01 -27.12 -3.61
C ALA A 14 -7.44 -27.31 -3.07
N GLY A 15 -8.44 -26.92 -3.88
CA GLY A 15 -9.86 -27.27 -3.67
C GLY A 15 -10.82 -26.11 -3.39
N PHE A 16 -10.33 -24.91 -3.05
CA PHE A 16 -11.19 -23.74 -2.79
C PHE A 16 -11.24 -22.72 -3.95
N ARG A 17 -12.39 -22.06 -4.08
CA ARG A 17 -12.79 -21.15 -5.19
C ARG A 17 -11.82 -19.96 -5.29
N ARG A 18 -11.30 -19.69 -6.50
CA ARG A 18 -10.49 -18.51 -6.87
C ARG A 18 -11.01 -17.22 -6.22
N GLN A 19 -10.11 -16.29 -5.88
CA GLN A 19 -10.46 -14.91 -5.53
C GLN A 19 -11.49 -14.38 -6.52
N LYS A 20 -12.63 -13.94 -6.00
CA LYS A 20 -13.72 -13.36 -6.78
C LYS A 20 -13.69 -11.86 -6.65
N TYR A 21 -13.85 -11.19 -7.78
CA TYR A 21 -14.02 -9.75 -7.84
C TYR A 21 -15.47 -9.48 -8.23
N ILE A 22 -16.14 -8.65 -7.44
CA ILE A 22 -17.53 -8.24 -7.66
C ILE A 22 -17.54 -6.72 -7.82
N ALA A 23 -17.79 -6.25 -9.04
CA ALA A 23 -18.14 -4.86 -9.27
C ALA A 23 -19.61 -4.64 -8.86
N SER A 24 -19.89 -3.58 -8.11
CA SER A 24 -21.22 -3.28 -7.60
C SER A 24 -21.69 -1.88 -7.97
N ASN A 25 -22.90 -1.79 -8.53
CA ASN A 25 -23.62 -0.54 -8.73
C ASN A 25 -24.23 -0.04 -7.40
N SER A 26 -23.39 0.17 -6.39
CA SER A 26 -23.82 0.61 -5.06
C SER A 26 -22.71 1.39 -4.37
N LYS A 27 -23.08 2.35 -3.51
CA LYS A 27 -22.15 3.06 -2.61
C LYS A 27 -21.61 2.21 -1.45
N SER A 28 -21.97 0.94 -1.34
CA SER A 28 -21.85 0.19 -0.07
C SER A 28 -20.42 -0.21 0.34
N SER A 29 -19.39 0.46 -0.19
CA SER A 29 -17.99 0.56 0.28
C SER A 29 -17.06 0.68 -0.95
N PRO A 30 -16.06 1.58 -0.93
CA PRO A 30 -15.05 1.66 -1.99
C PRO A 30 -14.39 0.29 -2.22
N GLY A 31 -14.03 -0.41 -1.13
CA GLY A 31 -13.63 -1.82 -1.13
C GLY A 31 -14.21 -2.56 0.07
N ILE A 32 -14.63 -3.82 -0.10
CA ILE A 32 -14.83 -4.78 0.99
C ILE A 32 -14.11 -6.06 0.65
N ASN A 33 -13.17 -6.44 1.51
CA ASN A 33 -12.53 -7.73 1.47
C ASN A 33 -13.10 -8.68 2.53
N TRP A 34 -13.90 -9.64 2.07
CA TRP A 34 -14.32 -10.74 2.92
C TRP A 34 -13.19 -11.77 2.99
N MET A 35 -12.23 -11.61 3.88
CA MET A 35 -11.03 -12.48 3.89
C MET A 35 -11.32 -13.98 4.09
N ILE A 36 -12.41 -14.32 4.79
CA ILE A 36 -12.89 -15.71 4.97
C ILE A 36 -13.54 -16.25 3.68
N PHE A 37 -14.17 -15.38 2.89
CA PHE A 37 -14.80 -15.72 1.61
C PHE A 37 -14.14 -14.87 0.53
N PRO A 38 -13.10 -15.33 -0.19
CA PRO A 38 -12.21 -14.49 -0.99
C PRO A 38 -12.97 -13.75 -2.10
N ILE A 39 -13.61 -12.66 -1.71
CA ILE A 39 -14.58 -11.86 -2.44
C ILE A 39 -14.18 -10.43 -2.11
N ILE A 40 -13.64 -9.77 -3.13
CA ILE A 40 -13.41 -8.34 -3.12
C ILE A 40 -14.57 -7.72 -3.84
N LYS A 41 -15.30 -6.86 -3.14
CA LYS A 41 -16.39 -6.05 -3.71
C LYS A 41 -15.89 -4.63 -3.86
N VAL A 42 -16.03 -4.06 -5.06
CA VAL A 42 -15.62 -2.68 -5.36
C VAL A 42 -16.83 -1.89 -5.83
N GLY A 43 -17.08 -0.75 -5.20
CA GLY A 43 -18.19 0.15 -5.51
C GLY A 43 -17.88 1.05 -6.71
N ARG A 44 -18.91 1.40 -7.50
CA ARG A 44 -18.78 2.35 -8.61
C ARG A 44 -18.98 3.81 -8.20
N TYR A 45 -19.74 4.07 -7.14
CA TYR A 45 -20.24 5.41 -6.82
C TYR A 45 -19.69 5.93 -5.49
N GLU A 46 -19.24 7.19 -5.50
CA GLU A 46 -18.71 7.93 -4.34
C GLU A 46 -19.83 8.33 -3.36
N ASN A 47 -21.00 8.70 -3.88
CA ASN A 47 -22.10 9.26 -3.11
C ASN A 47 -23.32 8.35 -3.03
N ILE A 48 -24.16 8.57 -1.99
CA ILE A 48 -25.38 7.78 -1.75
C ILE A 48 -26.35 7.91 -2.93
N ASP A 49 -26.38 9.10 -3.51
CA ASP A 49 -27.29 9.45 -4.60
C ASP A 49 -26.83 8.90 -5.97
N MET A 50 -25.65 8.24 -6.02
CA MET A 50 -25.09 7.61 -7.23
C MET A 50 -24.92 8.58 -8.41
N GLU A 51 -24.71 9.85 -8.12
CA GLU A 51 -24.52 10.90 -9.12
C GLU A 51 -23.05 11.08 -9.52
N ARG A 52 -22.11 10.66 -8.65
CA ARG A 52 -20.68 10.72 -8.91
C ARG A 52 -20.06 9.33 -8.89
N GLU A 53 -19.46 8.97 -10.01
CA GLU A 53 -18.70 7.73 -10.17
C GLU A 53 -17.26 7.95 -9.73
N TYR A 54 -16.66 6.92 -9.14
CA TYR A 54 -15.22 6.87 -8.94
C TYR A 54 -14.49 6.92 -10.28
N ASP A 55 -13.38 7.64 -10.30
CA ASP A 55 -12.47 7.61 -11.45
C ASP A 55 -11.87 6.20 -11.60
N SER A 56 -11.42 5.87 -12.82
CA SER A 56 -10.94 4.52 -13.11
C SER A 56 -9.68 4.15 -12.32
N ASP A 57 -8.85 5.14 -12.01
CA ASP A 57 -7.66 4.97 -11.19
C ASP A 57 -8.01 4.64 -9.75
N GLU A 58 -9.00 5.29 -9.17
CA GLU A 58 -9.48 5.00 -7.81
C GLU A 58 -10.10 3.60 -7.70
N VAL A 59 -10.90 3.18 -8.69
CA VAL A 59 -11.44 1.80 -8.73
C VAL A 59 -10.31 0.77 -8.83
N PHE A 60 -9.30 1.04 -9.66
CA PHE A 60 -8.17 0.13 -9.85
C PHE A 60 -7.26 0.08 -8.62
N SER A 61 -6.94 1.24 -8.04
CA SER A 61 -6.07 1.38 -6.86
C SER A 61 -6.70 0.68 -5.66
N THR A 62 -7.99 0.92 -5.41
CA THR A 62 -8.77 0.24 -4.37
C THR A 62 -8.80 -1.27 -4.59
N THR A 63 -8.95 -1.74 -5.83
CA THR A 63 -8.91 -3.18 -6.12
C THR A 63 -7.55 -3.78 -5.76
N CYS A 64 -6.46 -3.07 -6.04
CA CYS A 64 -5.10 -3.49 -5.69
C CYS A 64 -4.90 -3.53 -4.17
N HIS A 65 -5.35 -2.49 -3.47
CA HIS A 65 -5.33 -2.37 -2.02
C HIS A 65 -6.00 -3.57 -1.34
N GLU A 66 -7.26 -3.86 -1.71
CA GLU A 66 -8.00 -4.98 -1.14
C GLU A 66 -7.38 -6.34 -1.50
N THR A 67 -6.81 -6.46 -2.70
CA THR A 67 -6.07 -7.67 -3.10
C THR A 67 -4.80 -7.86 -2.27
N ALA A 68 -4.14 -6.77 -1.88
CA ALA A 68 -2.94 -6.80 -1.05
C ALA A 68 -3.22 -7.37 0.35
N HIS A 69 -4.34 -6.99 0.97
CA HIS A 69 -4.81 -7.58 2.23
C HIS A 69 -4.98 -9.10 2.11
N THR A 70 -5.61 -9.57 1.03
CA THR A 70 -5.76 -11.00 0.77
C THR A 70 -4.39 -11.69 0.55
N SER A 71 -3.48 -11.06 -0.21
CA SER A 71 -2.12 -11.61 -0.42
C SER A 71 -1.37 -11.73 0.91
N HIS A 72 -1.34 -10.66 1.71
CA HIS A 72 -0.68 -10.61 3.01
C HIS A 72 -1.19 -11.74 3.92
N MET A 73 -2.51 -11.92 4.03
CA MET A 73 -3.09 -13.03 4.79
C MET A 73 -2.56 -14.40 4.33
N TYR A 74 -2.42 -14.66 3.03
CA TYR A 74 -1.88 -15.93 2.53
C TYR A 74 -0.38 -16.10 2.76
N ARG A 75 0.36 -15.01 2.95
CA ARG A 75 1.79 -15.04 3.28
C ARG A 75 2.05 -15.32 4.74
N MET A 76 1.08 -15.06 5.62
CA MET A 76 1.19 -15.42 7.04
C MET A 76 1.29 -16.94 7.21
N ASN A 77 2.18 -17.41 8.09
CA ASN A 77 2.38 -18.84 8.35
C ASN A 77 1.10 -19.52 8.87
N GLY A 78 0.30 -18.80 9.65
CA GLY A 78 -0.97 -19.24 10.22
C GLY A 78 -2.20 -18.73 9.47
N GLY A 79 -2.03 -18.18 8.26
CA GLY A 79 -3.11 -17.58 7.49
C GLY A 79 -3.86 -16.50 8.26
N ILE A 80 -5.20 -16.54 8.20
CA ILE A 80 -6.07 -15.55 8.83
C ILE A 80 -5.84 -15.41 10.35
N ILE A 81 -5.53 -16.48 11.08
CA ILE A 81 -5.35 -16.45 12.53
C ILE A 81 -4.17 -15.54 12.91
N GLN A 82 -3.10 -15.57 12.13
CA GLN A 82 -1.95 -14.68 12.34
C GLN A 82 -2.19 -13.30 11.74
N PHE A 83 -2.86 -13.21 10.59
CA PHE A 83 -3.16 -11.93 9.96
C PHE A 83 -3.98 -10.99 10.85
N ILE A 84 -4.98 -11.51 11.59
CA ILE A 84 -5.78 -10.68 12.52
C ILE A 84 -4.96 -10.12 13.68
N GLN A 85 -3.80 -10.69 13.99
CA GLN A 85 -2.90 -10.24 15.04
C GLN A 85 -1.94 -9.14 14.55
N VAL A 86 -1.90 -8.87 13.24
CA VAL A 86 -1.10 -7.78 12.68
C VAL A 86 -1.80 -6.45 12.98
N GLU A 87 -1.04 -5.49 13.51
CA GLU A 87 -1.48 -4.13 13.77
C GLU A 87 -2.11 -3.51 12.50
N ALA A 88 -3.21 -2.75 12.69
CA ALA A 88 -3.97 -2.14 11.60
C ALA A 88 -3.08 -1.32 10.66
N LYS A 89 -2.29 -0.41 11.22
CA LYS A 89 -1.25 0.37 10.53
C LYS A 89 -0.37 -0.45 9.59
N LEU A 90 0.09 -1.63 10.02
CA LEU A 90 0.99 -2.44 9.19
C LEU A 90 0.24 -3.18 8.07
N LYS A 91 -1.04 -3.50 8.26
CA LYS A 91 -1.89 -4.07 7.20
C LYS A 91 -2.19 -3.01 6.15
N GLU A 92 -2.69 -1.86 6.58
CA GLU A 92 -3.11 -0.78 5.68
C GLU A 92 -1.91 -0.15 4.97
N SER A 93 -0.79 0.11 5.67
CA SER A 93 0.42 0.64 5.02
C SER A 93 0.98 -0.31 3.95
N TRP A 94 0.92 -1.64 4.17
CA TRP A 94 1.33 -2.59 3.15
C TRP A 94 0.40 -2.52 1.93
N ALA A 95 -0.91 -2.44 2.16
CA ALA A 95 -1.89 -2.34 1.08
C ALA A 95 -1.76 -1.02 0.29
N VAL A 96 -1.50 0.10 0.97
CA VAL A 96 -1.14 1.39 0.38
C VAL A 96 0.10 1.28 -0.52
N CYS A 97 1.13 0.57 -0.08
CA CYS A 97 2.34 0.38 -0.88
C CYS A 97 2.07 -0.44 -2.17
N ILE A 98 1.27 -1.50 -2.09
CA ILE A 98 0.88 -2.28 -3.27
C ILE A 98 0.01 -1.47 -4.22
N GLU A 99 -0.93 -0.70 -3.67
CA GLU A 99 -1.77 0.22 -4.41
C GLU A 99 -0.93 1.23 -5.20
N TRP A 100 -0.01 1.93 -4.53
CA TRP A 100 0.93 2.87 -5.13
C TRP A 100 1.71 2.24 -6.28
N PHE A 101 2.35 1.09 -6.04
CA PHE A 101 3.22 0.46 -7.02
C PHE A 101 2.49 -0.06 -8.26
N LEU A 102 1.35 -0.75 -8.07
CA LEU A 102 0.60 -1.32 -9.20
C LEU A 102 -0.11 -0.25 -10.02
N SER A 103 -0.64 0.78 -9.36
CA SER A 103 -1.26 1.92 -10.05
C SER A 103 -0.22 2.76 -10.80
N HIS A 104 0.97 2.98 -10.23
CA HIS A 104 2.11 3.57 -10.95
C HIS A 104 2.39 2.88 -12.28
N ILE A 105 2.61 1.55 -12.26
CA ILE A 105 2.89 0.79 -13.47
C ILE A 105 1.77 0.92 -14.50
N GLU A 106 0.52 0.76 -14.05
CA GLU A 106 -0.65 0.76 -14.94
C GLU A 106 -0.85 2.12 -15.63
N TYR A 107 -0.72 3.22 -14.89
CA TYR A 107 -1.04 4.55 -15.39
C TYR A 107 0.12 5.21 -16.14
N VAL A 108 1.36 4.90 -15.77
CA VAL A 108 2.53 5.26 -16.60
C VAL A 108 2.45 4.58 -17.96
N GLU A 109 2.09 3.29 -18.04
CA GLU A 109 1.90 2.58 -19.31
C GLU A 109 0.77 3.18 -20.16
N ARG A 110 -0.23 3.80 -19.52
CA ARG A 110 -1.35 4.50 -20.17
C ARG A 110 -1.03 5.95 -20.55
N GLY A 111 0.18 6.42 -20.31
CA GLY A 111 0.66 7.74 -20.72
C GLY A 111 0.59 8.84 -19.66
N VAL A 112 0.27 8.50 -18.40
CA VAL A 112 0.35 9.44 -17.26
C VAL A 112 1.76 9.36 -16.67
N ASN A 113 2.71 10.03 -17.33
CA ASN A 113 4.15 9.80 -17.16
C ASN A 113 4.69 9.90 -15.72
N ASN A 114 4.10 10.72 -14.86
CA ASN A 114 4.54 10.90 -13.48
C ASN A 114 3.55 10.33 -12.45
N TYR A 115 2.60 9.49 -12.87
CA TYR A 115 1.69 8.84 -11.91
C TYR A 115 2.51 8.03 -10.91
N GLY A 116 2.29 8.21 -9.60
CA GLY A 116 3.05 7.49 -8.57
C GLY A 116 4.43 8.08 -8.27
N GLU A 117 4.78 9.23 -8.85
CA GLU A 117 5.99 9.99 -8.48
C GLU A 117 5.68 11.09 -7.46
N TRP A 118 6.67 11.49 -6.67
CA TRP A 118 6.53 12.53 -5.63
C TRP A 118 5.99 13.87 -6.15
N ASN A 119 6.11 14.14 -7.45
CA ASN A 119 5.62 15.36 -8.10
C ASN A 119 4.26 15.20 -8.80
N TYR A 120 3.56 14.09 -8.59
CA TYR A 120 2.22 13.84 -9.13
C TYR A 120 1.18 14.73 -8.46
N SER A 121 0.81 15.85 -9.08
CA SER A 121 -0.19 16.77 -8.54
C SER A 121 -1.15 17.22 -9.65
N PRO A 122 -2.10 16.37 -10.07
CA PRO A 122 -3.09 16.75 -11.06
C PRO A 122 -4.06 17.79 -10.50
N ALA A 123 -4.69 18.57 -11.39
CA ALA A 123 -5.60 19.66 -11.00
C ALA A 123 -6.80 19.18 -10.16
N ASN A 124 -7.28 17.97 -10.43
CA ASN A 124 -8.29 17.27 -9.63
C ASN A 124 -7.62 16.03 -9.04
N PRO A 125 -6.99 16.13 -7.86
CA PRO A 125 -6.38 14.97 -7.25
C PRO A 125 -7.46 13.96 -6.84
N PRO A 126 -7.21 12.65 -7.04
CA PRO A 126 -8.01 11.59 -6.46
C PRO A 126 -8.16 11.76 -4.94
N ILE A 127 -9.29 11.29 -4.40
CA ILE A 127 -9.79 11.66 -3.06
C ILE A 127 -8.92 11.12 -1.92
N TYR A 128 -8.05 10.13 -2.17
CA TYR A 128 -7.12 9.58 -1.18
C TYR A 128 -5.87 8.98 -1.85
N PRO A 129 -4.69 9.14 -1.25
CA PRO A 129 -3.72 10.21 -1.32
C PRO A 129 -2.63 9.97 -2.38
N ASN A 130 -3.01 9.53 -3.57
CA ASN A 130 -2.09 9.46 -4.70
C ASN A 130 -1.56 10.85 -5.12
N GLN A 131 -2.09 11.99 -4.62
CA GLN A 131 -1.41 13.29 -4.74
C GLN A 131 -0.04 13.25 -4.05
N PHE A 132 1.00 13.65 -4.78
CA PHE A 132 2.40 13.45 -4.44
C PHE A 132 2.77 11.98 -4.21
N ALA A 133 1.95 11.04 -4.72
CA ALA A 133 2.18 9.62 -4.65
C ALA A 133 2.47 9.09 -3.25
N TYR A 134 1.70 9.53 -2.25
CA TYR A 134 1.91 9.19 -0.84
C TYR A 134 3.20 9.75 -0.21
N GLN A 135 4.03 10.48 -0.97
CA GLN A 135 5.28 11.12 -0.52
C GLN A 135 5.04 12.44 0.23
N TYR A 136 3.80 12.79 0.53
CA TYR A 136 3.48 13.87 1.44
C TYR A 136 2.49 13.35 2.48
N TRP A 137 3.02 12.97 3.64
CA TRP A 137 2.21 12.42 4.72
C TRP A 137 2.55 13.06 6.08
N ASN A 138 1.57 13.11 6.96
CA ASN A 138 1.76 13.43 8.37
C ASN A 138 0.70 12.70 9.21
N LEU A 139 1.02 12.50 10.49
CA LEU A 139 0.17 11.82 11.47
C LEU A 139 -1.21 12.48 11.68
N GLY A 140 -1.42 13.70 11.20
CA GLY A 140 -2.72 14.38 11.25
C GLY A 140 -3.69 13.95 10.15
N PHE A 141 -3.24 13.19 9.14
CA PHE A 141 -4.11 12.68 8.07
C PHE A 141 -4.81 11.37 8.45
N ASP A 142 -4.03 10.37 8.82
CA ASP A 142 -4.52 9.02 9.15
C ASP A 142 -3.40 8.28 9.90
N ASP A 143 -3.70 7.50 10.93
CA ASP A 143 -2.71 6.75 11.70
C ASP A 143 -2.57 5.27 11.28
N GLU A 144 -3.39 4.80 10.34
CA GLU A 144 -3.35 3.44 9.79
C GLU A 144 -2.84 3.42 8.33
N TYR A 145 -3.34 4.31 7.47
CA TYR A 145 -3.01 4.39 6.05
C TYR A 145 -1.74 5.22 5.81
N THR A 146 -0.59 4.65 6.15
CA THR A 146 0.70 5.35 6.16
C THR A 146 1.63 4.93 5.01
N PRO A 147 2.58 5.78 4.56
CA PRO A 147 3.52 5.42 3.51
C PRO A 147 4.70 4.56 3.99
N LEU A 148 4.71 4.07 5.23
CA LEU A 148 5.82 3.33 5.84
C LEU A 148 6.47 2.26 4.95
N TYR A 149 5.69 1.44 4.22
CA TYR A 149 6.27 0.46 3.29
C TYR A 149 6.78 1.06 1.97
N ILE A 150 6.25 2.19 1.53
CA ILE A 150 6.77 2.96 0.40
C ILE A 150 8.13 3.56 0.77
N ASP A 151 8.23 4.20 1.95
CA ASP A 151 9.45 4.82 2.47
C ASP A 151 10.64 3.85 2.46
N ILE A 152 10.45 2.58 2.86
CA ILE A 152 11.56 1.61 2.89
C ILE A 152 11.91 1.02 1.52
N ILE A 153 11.07 1.23 0.50
CA ILE A 153 11.24 0.64 -0.84
C ILE A 153 11.79 1.66 -1.83
N ASP A 154 11.22 2.86 -1.85
CA ASP A 154 11.64 3.91 -2.77
C ASP A 154 12.95 4.56 -2.30
N ASN A 155 13.32 5.68 -2.92
CA ASN A 155 14.53 6.41 -2.57
C ASN A 155 14.26 7.93 -2.53
N HIS A 156 13.08 8.32 -2.05
CA HIS A 156 12.67 9.72 -2.03
C HIS A 156 12.55 10.24 -0.60
N ASN A 157 13.51 11.07 -0.18
CA ASN A 157 13.48 11.72 1.13
C ASN A 157 12.55 12.91 1.21
N GLU A 158 11.42 12.76 1.91
CA GLU A 158 10.42 13.80 2.10
C GLU A 158 10.95 15.01 2.88
N ILE A 159 11.98 14.84 3.72
CA ILE A 159 12.43 15.89 4.63
C ILE A 159 12.92 17.12 3.87
N GLY A 160 12.25 18.26 4.09
CA GLY A 160 12.63 19.53 3.45
C GLY A 160 12.15 19.67 2.00
N ILE A 161 11.42 18.70 1.45
CA ILE A 161 10.82 18.79 0.11
C ILE A 161 9.59 19.69 0.14
N ASN A 162 9.46 20.58 -0.86
CA ASN A 162 8.32 21.47 -1.00
C ASN A 162 7.21 20.81 -1.84
N TYR A 163 6.02 20.64 -1.24
CA TYR A 163 4.86 19.97 -1.85
C TYR A 163 3.71 20.93 -2.15
N ASP A 164 3.96 22.07 -2.80
CA ASP A 164 2.94 23.09 -3.08
C ASP A 164 1.63 22.51 -3.69
N PRO A 165 0.44 22.77 -3.12
CA PRO A 165 0.10 23.75 -2.07
C PRO A 165 0.22 23.26 -0.63
N ARG A 166 0.74 22.06 -0.42
CA ARG A 166 0.99 21.50 0.92
C ARG A 166 2.26 22.07 1.54
N PRO A 167 2.36 22.04 2.88
CA PRO A 167 3.60 22.30 3.60
C PRO A 167 4.79 21.43 3.17
N THR A 168 5.96 21.82 3.64
CA THR A 168 7.20 21.05 3.48
C THR A 168 7.10 19.67 4.16
N GLY A 169 7.62 18.64 3.51
CA GLY A 169 7.68 17.29 4.05
C GLY A 169 8.54 17.19 5.31
N THR A 170 8.13 16.31 6.21
CA THR A 170 8.71 16.18 7.55
C THR A 170 9.25 14.78 7.87
N VAL A 171 8.94 13.79 7.03
CA VAL A 171 9.39 12.40 7.22
C VAL A 171 10.85 12.30 6.79
N ASN A 172 11.67 11.60 7.58
CA ASN A 172 13.06 11.32 7.23
C ASN A 172 13.19 9.84 6.81
N ASP A 173 12.82 9.53 5.56
CA ASP A 173 12.79 8.18 4.98
C ASP A 173 14.14 7.71 4.40
N GLN A 174 15.24 8.10 5.01
CA GLN A 174 16.61 7.70 4.61
C GLN A 174 16.91 6.18 4.49
N VAL A 175 15.92 5.30 4.68
CA VAL A 175 15.99 3.85 4.50
C VAL A 175 15.44 3.50 3.12
N SER A 176 16.24 2.94 2.23
CA SER A 176 15.79 2.54 0.90
C SER A 176 16.30 1.17 0.48
N GLY A 177 15.69 0.61 -0.58
CA GLY A 177 16.23 -0.56 -1.29
C GLY A 177 15.73 -1.91 -0.84
N TYR A 178 14.72 -1.98 0.04
CA TYR A 178 13.94 -3.22 0.17
C TYR A 178 13.12 -3.45 -1.10
N SER A 179 12.91 -4.71 -1.48
CA SER A 179 12.04 -5.03 -2.63
C SER A 179 10.69 -5.55 -2.19
N LEU A 180 9.64 -5.23 -2.95
CA LEU A 180 8.29 -5.75 -2.76
C LEU A 180 8.25 -7.27 -2.64
N ALA A 181 8.91 -7.97 -3.57
CA ALA A 181 8.99 -9.43 -3.56
C ALA A 181 9.61 -9.95 -2.26
N PHE A 182 10.68 -9.33 -1.78
CA PHE A 182 11.37 -9.75 -0.57
C PHE A 182 10.51 -9.50 0.68
N ILE A 183 9.88 -8.32 0.78
CA ILE A 183 8.97 -8.02 1.89
C ILE A 183 7.82 -9.04 1.92
N GLU A 184 7.16 -9.25 0.78
CA GLU A 184 6.02 -10.17 0.66
C GLU A 184 6.40 -11.63 0.99
N SER A 185 7.52 -12.10 0.46
CA SER A 185 7.91 -13.50 0.60
C SER A 185 8.60 -13.81 1.92
N GLU A 186 9.46 -12.93 2.44
CA GLU A 186 10.31 -13.24 3.58
C GLU A 186 9.88 -12.51 4.86
N LEU A 187 9.42 -11.25 4.78
CA LEU A 187 9.23 -10.44 5.98
C LEU A 187 7.82 -10.52 6.57
N LEU A 188 6.76 -10.38 5.76
CA LEU A 188 5.37 -10.23 6.25
C LEU A 188 4.96 -11.31 7.26
N ARG A 189 5.34 -12.56 7.00
CA ARG A 189 5.03 -13.72 7.86
C ARG A 189 5.59 -13.65 9.29
N HIS A 190 6.46 -12.68 9.56
CA HIS A 190 7.13 -12.45 10.83
C HIS A 190 6.79 -11.08 11.45
N ILE A 191 5.91 -10.30 10.82
CA ILE A 191 5.56 -8.94 11.22
C ILE A 191 4.15 -8.93 11.81
N TYR A 192 4.04 -8.47 13.06
CA TYR A 192 2.79 -8.34 13.82
C TYR A 192 2.59 -6.93 14.39
N GLY A 193 3.68 -6.23 14.68
CA GLY A 193 3.72 -4.84 15.14
C GLY A 193 5.08 -4.19 14.89
N LEU A 194 5.21 -2.89 15.18
CA LEU A 194 6.42 -2.11 14.87
C LEU A 194 7.72 -2.72 15.42
N SER A 195 7.68 -3.34 16.61
CA SER A 195 8.85 -4.03 17.18
C SER A 195 9.31 -5.22 16.31
N SER A 196 8.37 -6.04 15.83
CA SER A 196 8.68 -7.16 14.93
C SER A 196 9.11 -6.69 13.54
N LEU A 197 8.53 -5.58 13.04
CA LEU A 197 8.98 -4.94 11.80
C LEU A 197 10.43 -4.47 11.93
N SER A 198 10.74 -3.67 12.97
CA SER A 198 12.10 -3.19 13.24
C SER A 198 13.12 -4.32 13.27
N LYS A 199 12.79 -5.43 13.95
CA LYS A 199 13.64 -6.63 14.00
C LYS A 199 13.89 -7.23 12.62
N GLN A 200 12.84 -7.37 11.81
CA GLN A 200 12.93 -7.96 10.47
C GLN A 200 13.72 -7.07 9.51
N LEU A 201 13.46 -5.76 9.51
CA LEU A 201 14.21 -4.80 8.70
C LEU A 201 15.71 -4.85 9.06
N LYS A 202 16.07 -4.73 10.34
CA LYS A 202 17.47 -4.75 10.77
C LYS A 202 18.21 -6.05 10.44
N ALA A 203 17.51 -7.18 10.49
CA ALA A 203 18.08 -8.49 10.15
C ALA A 203 18.34 -8.65 8.65
N HIS A 204 17.64 -7.90 7.81
CA HIS A 204 17.66 -8.03 6.34
C HIS A 204 17.95 -6.71 5.62
N LYS A 205 18.66 -5.80 6.28
CA LYS A 205 18.88 -4.45 5.77
C LYS A 205 19.71 -4.42 4.48
N PRO A 206 19.32 -3.62 3.48
CA PRO A 206 20.11 -3.35 2.29
C PRO A 206 21.50 -2.78 2.62
N VAL A 207 22.44 -2.93 1.69
CA VAL A 207 23.80 -2.39 1.84
C VAL A 207 23.73 -0.87 2.01
N GLY A 208 24.38 -0.36 3.05
CA GLY A 208 24.43 1.08 3.35
C GLY A 208 23.34 1.55 4.33
N VAL A 209 22.27 0.76 4.54
CA VAL A 209 21.26 1.04 5.57
C VAL A 209 21.78 0.61 6.94
N THR A 210 21.59 1.47 7.94
CA THR A 210 22.00 1.22 9.34
C THR A 210 20.78 1.03 10.25
N ASP A 211 21.00 0.39 11.40
CA ASP A 211 19.95 0.19 12.40
C ASP A 211 19.40 1.53 12.92
N GLY A 212 20.27 2.54 13.07
CA GLY A 212 19.88 3.87 13.51
C GLY A 212 18.99 4.60 12.50
N GLN A 213 19.18 4.35 11.20
CA GLN A 213 18.31 4.90 10.17
C GLN A 213 16.91 4.28 10.21
N ILE A 214 16.85 2.95 10.39
CA ILE A 214 15.60 2.21 10.59
C ILE A 214 14.89 2.69 11.85
N ASP A 215 15.61 2.85 12.96
CA ASP A 215 15.02 3.33 14.21
C ASP A 215 14.50 4.76 14.10
N LEU A 216 15.21 5.65 13.39
CA LEU A 216 14.75 7.01 13.18
C LEU A 216 13.46 7.04 12.34
N LEU A 217 13.42 6.29 11.22
CA LEU A 217 12.22 6.20 10.39
C LEU A 217 11.04 5.64 11.18
N LEU A 218 11.21 4.50 11.85
CA LEU A 218 10.13 3.87 12.61
C LEU A 218 9.70 4.68 13.84
N SER A 219 10.52 5.60 14.36
CA SER A 219 10.11 6.48 15.47
C SER A 219 9.07 7.53 15.07
N PHE A 220 8.93 7.78 13.76
CA PHE A 220 7.92 8.67 13.22
C PHE A 220 6.53 8.01 13.11
N TYR A 221 6.49 6.67 13.02
CA TYR A 221 5.29 5.86 12.88
C TYR A 221 4.87 5.22 14.21
#